data_AF-A0A7X6THU4-F1
#
_entry.id   AF-A0A7X6THU4-F1
#
_cell.length_a   1.000
_cell.length_b   1.000
_cell.length_c   1.000
_cell.angle_alpha   90.00
_cell.angle_beta   90.00
_cell.angle_gamma   90.00
#
_symmetry.space_group_name_H-M   'P 1'
#
loop_
_entity.id
_entity.type
_entity.pdbx_description
1 polymer ?
#
loop_
_entity_poly.entity_id
_entity_poly.type
_entity_poly.pdbx_seq_one_letter_code
_entity_poly.pdbx_strand_id
1 'polypeptide(L)'
;MTTRFPDRVLYRDQSWILACTSSTGLFSPRRHGIEPAATCSACWGGFVFVYQVADRQLLLDRLALNLEGPPPVLFGVQPSH
;
A
#
# COMPACT_ATOMS: atom_id res chain seq x y z
N MET A 1 18.24 13.76 -1.02
CA MET A 1 17.55 12.56 -0.51
C MET A 1 16.16 12.52 -1.12
N THR A 2 15.85 11.54 -1.96
CA THR A 2 14.49 11.30 -2.46
C THR A 2 13.72 10.45 -1.46
N THR A 3 12.73 11.04 -0.81
CA THR A 3 11.82 10.34 0.10
C THR A 3 10.90 9.43 -0.72
N ARG A 4 10.72 8.18 -0.28
CA ARG A 4 9.75 7.24 -0.87
C ARG A 4 8.36 7.89 -0.87
N PHE A 5 7.50 7.55 -1.84
CA PHE A 5 6.07 7.86 -1.74
C PHE A 5 5.53 7.34 -0.40
N PRO A 6 4.94 8.23 0.43
CA PRO A 6 4.48 7.85 1.75
C PRO A 6 3.20 7.02 1.63
N ASP A 7 3.13 5.96 2.42
CA ASP A 7 1.85 5.34 2.75
C ASP A 7 1.00 6.35 3.52
N ARG A 8 -0.32 6.33 3.28
CA ARG A 8 -1.26 7.31 3.84
C ARG A 8 -2.24 6.66 4.80
N VAL A 9 -2.67 7.44 5.78
CA VAL A 9 -3.78 7.08 6.67
C VAL A 9 -4.84 8.16 6.60
N LEU A 10 -6.07 7.77 6.32
CA LEU A 10 -7.24 8.63 6.39
C LEU A 10 -7.87 8.50 7.78
N TYR A 11 -7.97 9.63 8.50
CA TYR A 11 -8.58 9.68 9.82
C TYR A 11 -9.24 11.05 10.04
N ARG A 12 -10.52 11.03 10.44
CA ARG A 12 -11.33 12.24 10.70
C ARG A 12 -11.26 13.26 9.55
N ASP A 13 -11.51 12.78 8.32
CA ASP A 13 -11.47 13.57 7.08
C ASP A 13 -10.11 14.23 6.77
N GLN A 14 -9.04 13.79 7.44
CA GLN A 14 -7.68 14.26 7.22
C GLN A 14 -6.78 13.13 6.73
N SER A 15 -5.84 13.48 5.85
CA SER A 15 -4.81 12.58 5.34
C SER A 15 -3.52 12.78 6.12
N TRP A 16 -3.00 11.68 6.67
CA TRP A 16 -1.76 11.62 7.43
C TRP A 16 -0.74 10.75 6.70
N ILE A 17 0.55 11.02 6.91
CA ILE A 17 1.64 10.17 6.43
C ILE A 17 1.91 9.09 7.47
N LEU A 18 1.91 7.83 7.05
CA LEU A 18 2.30 6.71 7.90
C LEU A 18 3.83 6.67 8.02
N ALA A 19 4.35 7.26 9.09
CA ALA A 19 5.77 7.20 9.43
C ALA A 19 6.07 5.91 10.24
N CYS A 20 5.91 4.75 9.62
CA CYS A 20 6.27 3.48 10.27
C CYS A 20 7.78 3.24 10.17
N THR A 21 8.43 3.06 11.32
CA THR A 21 9.83 2.57 11.40
C THR A 21 9.91 1.04 11.30
N SER A 22 8.79 0.33 11.50
CA SER A 22 8.65 -1.11 11.32
C SER A 22 7.34 -1.44 10.60
N SER A 23 7.38 -2.45 9.74
CA SER A 23 6.24 -2.94 8.95
C SER A 23 5.51 -4.12 9.60
N THR A 24 5.85 -4.49 10.83
CA THR A 24 5.21 -5.62 11.52
C THR A 24 3.72 -5.36 11.72
N GLY A 25 2.87 -6.23 11.17
CA GLY A 25 1.41 -6.11 11.25
C GLY A 25 0.76 -5.34 10.10
N LEU A 26 1.53 -4.69 9.23
CA LEU A 26 1.00 -4.06 8.02
C LEU A 26 0.82 -5.08 6.88
N PHE A 27 -0.04 -4.73 5.93
CA PHE A 27 -0.26 -5.53 4.74
C PHE A 27 1.03 -5.62 3.91
N SER A 28 1.29 -6.79 3.32
CA SER A 28 2.44 -7.02 2.45
C SER A 28 2.01 -7.80 1.20
N PRO A 29 2.07 -7.18 0.00
CA PRO A 29 1.72 -7.86 -1.25
C PRO A 29 2.51 -9.16 -1.46
N ARG A 30 3.79 -9.16 -1.06
CA ARG A 30 4.70 -10.31 -1.14
C ARG A 30 4.23 -11.50 -0.33
N ARG A 31 3.55 -11.29 0.81
CA ARG A 31 2.95 -12.38 1.60
C ARG A 31 1.75 -13.03 0.90
N HIS A 32 1.20 -12.39 -0.12
CA HIS A 32 0.09 -12.88 -0.93
C HIS A 32 0.53 -13.37 -2.32
N GLY A 33 1.84 -13.60 -2.53
CA GLY A 33 2.39 -14.09 -3.80
C GLY A 33 2.45 -13.03 -4.90
N ILE A 34 2.30 -11.75 -4.55
CA ILE A 34 2.42 -10.62 -5.48
C ILE A 34 3.84 -10.09 -5.42
N GLU A 35 4.47 -9.93 -6.58
CA GLU A 35 5.80 -9.36 -6.73
C GLU A 35 5.72 -7.99 -7.42
N PRO A 36 5.67 -6.88 -6.66
CA PRO A 36 5.56 -5.55 -7.24
C PRO A 36 6.86 -5.11 -7.89
N ALA A 37 6.77 -4.53 -9.08
CA ALA A 37 7.90 -4.02 -9.83
C ALA A 37 8.18 -2.55 -9.45
N ALA A 38 9.45 -2.21 -9.23
CA ALA A 38 9.84 -0.83 -8.95
C ALA A 38 9.52 0.08 -10.15
N THR A 39 8.84 1.20 -9.91
CA THR A 39 8.47 2.14 -10.98
C THR A 39 9.45 3.31 -11.09
N CYS A 40 10.06 3.72 -9.97
CA CYS A 40 11.02 4.82 -9.90
C CYS A 40 11.79 4.79 -8.57
N SER A 41 12.81 5.65 -8.43
CA SER A 41 13.59 5.79 -7.20
C SER A 41 12.76 6.20 -5.97
N ALA A 42 11.64 6.89 -6.18
CA ALA A 42 10.68 7.24 -5.12
C ALA A 42 9.69 6.11 -4.79
N CYS A 43 9.58 5.06 -5.62
CA CYS A 43 8.71 3.90 -5.40
C CYS A 43 9.46 2.59 -5.65
N TRP A 44 10.66 2.44 -5.08
CA TRP A 44 11.47 1.24 -5.25
C TRP A 44 10.77 -0.04 -4.78
N GLY A 45 9.79 0.07 -3.87
CA GLY A 45 8.95 -1.05 -3.45
C GLY A 45 7.89 -1.47 -4.47
N GLY A 46 7.52 -0.62 -5.43
CA GLY A 46 6.48 -0.90 -6.44
C GLY A 46 5.04 -0.87 -5.92
N PHE A 47 4.83 -0.38 -4.69
CA PHE A 47 3.50 -0.30 -4.08
C PHE A 47 3.36 0.87 -3.10
N VAL A 48 2.13 1.35 -2.96
CA VAL A 48 1.70 2.38 -1.99
C VAL A 48 0.37 1.96 -1.37
N PHE A 49 0.26 2.16 -0.06
CA PHE A 49 -0.96 1.88 0.69
C PHE A 49 -1.70 3.16 1.10
N VAL A 50 -3.02 3.06 1.11
CA VAL A 50 -3.90 3.96 1.86
C VAL A 50 -4.64 3.12 2.88
N TYR A 51 -4.55 3.53 4.14
CA TYR A 51 -5.28 2.93 5.24
C TYR A 51 -6.39 3.85 5.72
N GLN A 52 -7.45 3.28 6.28
CA GLN A 52 -8.42 3.99 7.11
C GLN A 52 -8.28 3.53 8.56
N VAL A 53 -8.55 4.43 9.50
CA VAL A 53 -8.65 4.08 10.93
C VAL A 53 -10.11 3.79 11.26
N ALA A 54 -10.42 2.54 11.60
CA ALA A 54 -11.73 2.12 12.10
C ALA A 54 -11.52 1.18 13.30
N ASP A 55 -12.37 1.29 14.32
CA ASP A 55 -12.32 0.42 15.52
C ASP A 55 -10.93 0.29 16.17
N ARG A 56 -10.15 1.37 16.15
CA ARG A 56 -8.75 1.43 16.64
C ARG A 56 -7.78 0.51 15.87
N GLN A 57 -8.11 0.18 14.62
CA GLN A 57 -7.29 -0.62 13.72
C GLN A 57 -6.99 0.16 12.43
N LEU A 58 -5.86 -0.17 11.80
CA LEU A 58 -5.55 0.27 10.44
C LEU A 58 -6.10 -0.76 9.46
N LEU A 59 -7.10 -0.36 8.68
CA LEU A 59 -7.70 -1.18 7.64
C LEU A 59 -7.15 -0.73 6.28
N LEU A 60 -6.70 -1.68 5.46
CA LEU A 60 -6.25 -1.36 4.11
C LEU A 60 -7.45 -0.93 3.27
N ASP A 61 -7.45 0.33 2.84
CA ASP A 61 -8.52 0.93 2.03
C ASP A 61 -8.17 0.87 0.55
N ARG A 62 -6.94 1.26 0.21
CA ARG A 62 -6.45 1.24 -1.17
C ARG A 62 -5.06 0.69 -1.25
N LEU A 63 -4.85 -0.12 -2.28
CA LEU A 63 -3.57 -0.66 -2.64
C LEU A 63 -3.28 -0.29 -4.09
N ALA A 64 -2.26 0.55 -4.29
CA ALA A 64 -1.71 0.80 -5.62
C ALA A 64 -0.49 -0.11 -5.80
N LEU A 65 -0.51 -0.92 -6.86
CA LEU A 65 0.57 -1.83 -7.24
C LEU A 65 1.06 -1.47 -8.64
N ASN A 66 2.37 -1.58 -8.83
CA ASN A 66 2.96 -1.70 -10.15
C ASN A 66 3.37 -3.15 -10.38
N LEU A 67 2.90 -3.76 -11.46
CA LEU A 67 3.12 -5.17 -11.77
C LEU A 67 3.55 -5.36 -13.22
N GLU A 68 4.46 -6.30 -13.45
CA GLU A 68 4.80 -6.80 -14.78
C GLU A 68 3.87 -7.97 -15.12
N GLY A 69 2.60 -7.66 -15.42
CA GLY A 69 1.59 -8.67 -15.76
C GLY A 69 0.17 -8.31 -15.33
N PRO A 70 -0.81 -9.18 -15.65
CA PRO A 70 -2.19 -8.96 -15.24
C PRO A 70 -2.29 -8.96 -13.71
N PRO A 71 -3.04 -8.01 -13.11
CA PRO A 71 -3.08 -7.88 -11.67
C PRO A 71 -3.98 -9.00 -11.09
N PRO A 72 -3.51 -9.72 -10.06
CA PRO A 72 -4.30 -10.82 -9.49
C PRO A 72 -5.49 -10.29 -8.69
N VAL A 73 -6.55 -11.10 -8.60
CA VAL A 73 -7.67 -10.84 -7.70
C VAL A 73 -7.19 -11.01 -6.25
N LEU A 74 -7.38 -9.98 -5.45
CA LEU A 74 -7.03 -9.97 -4.03
C LEU A 74 -8.28 -9.94 -3.18
N PHE A 75 -8.47 -10.94 -2.30
CA PHE A 75 -9.63 -11.02 -1.41
C PHE A 75 -10.99 -10.90 -2.13
N GLY A 76 -11.08 -11.38 -3.37
CA GLY A 76 -12.29 -11.25 -4.20
C GLY A 76 -12.48 -9.88 -4.85
N VAL A 77 -11.57 -8.93 -4.62
CA VAL A 77 -11.56 -7.61 -5.26
C VAL A 77 -10.76 -7.67 -6.55
N GLN A 78 -11.40 -7.31 -7.65
CA GLN A 78 -10.74 -7.18 -8.94
C GLN A 78 -10.05 -5.79 -9.03
N PRO A 79 -8.76 -5.75 -9.38
CA PRO A 79 -8.02 -4.50 -9.52
C PRO A 79 -8.62 -3.60 -10.62
N SER A 80 -8.75 -2.31 -10.35
CA SER A 80 -9.15 -1.29 -11.32
C SER A 80 -7.92 -0.51 -11.81
N HIS A 81 -7.91 -0.15 -13.10
CA HIS A 81 -6.87 0.68 -13.73
C HIS A 81 -7.02 2.17 -13.40
#